data_AF-A0A199U9R5-F1
#
_entry.id   AF-A0A199U9R5-F1
#
_cell.length_a   1.000
_cell.length_b   1.000
_cell.length_c   1.000
_cell.angle_alpha   90.00
_cell.angle_beta   90.00
_cell.angle_gamma   90.00
#
_symmetry.space_group_name_H-M   'P 1'
#
loop_
_entity.id
_entity.type
_entity.pdbx_description
1 polymer ?
#
loop_
_entity_poly.entity_id
_entity_poly.type
_entity_poly.pdbx_seq_one_letter_code
_entity_poly.pdbx_strand_id
1 'polypeptide(L)'
;MSSPQEIPYPHDIMEKCSFVDIVGSCCNGVICLRDGYSFEDLLGLWDDVYNYESNIVLWNPTTSEIKMLPQSNLSHPPPPPEPFSLEIVEFGFDSTTCDYKVLRIFEYLTHDNQRASSHQLQLI
;
A
#
# COMPACT_ATOMS: atom_id res chain seq x y z
N MET A 1 -25.45 -22.67 -8.47
CA MET A 1 -24.29 -21.77 -8.38
C MET A 1 -23.08 -22.57 -8.82
N SER A 2 -22.23 -22.01 -9.69
CA SER A 2 -20.96 -22.64 -10.05
C SER A 2 -20.08 -22.81 -8.81
N SER A 3 -19.21 -23.82 -8.82
CA SER A 3 -18.17 -23.96 -7.80
C SER A 3 -17.28 -22.71 -7.79
N PRO A 4 -16.79 -22.28 -6.62
CA PRO A 4 -15.78 -21.23 -6.55
C PRO A 4 -14.59 -21.60 -7.45
N GLN A 5 -14.21 -20.69 -8.33
CA GLN A 5 -13.03 -20.85 -9.17
C GLN A 5 -11.87 -20.09 -8.52
N GLU A 6 -10.73 -20.75 -8.38
CA GLU A 6 -9.50 -20.10 -7.94
C GLU A 6 -8.98 -19.15 -9.02
N ILE A 7 -8.59 -17.95 -8.60
CA ILE A 7 -8.12 -16.90 -9.50
C ILE A 7 -6.60 -16.81 -9.36
N PRO A 8 -5.83 -16.76 -10.46
CA PRO A 8 -4.37 -16.72 -10.41
C PRO A 8 -3.87 -15.42 -9.76
N TYR A 9 -3.38 -15.53 -8.54
CA TYR A 9 -2.83 -14.41 -7.78
C TYR A 9 -1.41 -14.05 -8.26
N PRO A 10 -1.04 -12.75 -8.36
CA PRO A 10 0.27 -12.32 -8.86
C PRO A 10 1.41 -12.52 -7.83
N HIS A 11 1.76 -13.77 -7.54
CA HIS A 11 2.80 -14.14 -6.56
C HIS A 11 4.16 -13.51 -6.86
N ASP A 12 4.66 -13.65 -8.09
CA ASP A 12 5.98 -13.17 -8.53
C ASP A 12 6.20 -11.65 -8.34
N ILE A 13 5.11 -10.89 -8.22
CA ILE A 13 5.12 -9.43 -8.08
C ILE A 13 5.04 -9.01 -6.61
N MET A 14 4.36 -9.80 -5.79
CA MET A 14 4.01 -9.48 -4.40
C MET A 14 4.93 -10.17 -3.37
N GLU A 15 6.01 -10.81 -3.85
CA GLU A 15 6.85 -11.76 -3.11
C GLU A 15 7.80 -11.17 -2.05
N LYS A 16 7.74 -9.86 -1.77
CA LYS A 16 8.71 -9.20 -0.87
C LYS A 16 8.30 -9.15 0.61
N CYS A 17 7.06 -9.47 0.96
CA CYS A 17 6.50 -9.07 2.24
C CYS A 17 5.70 -10.16 2.96
N SER A 18 5.46 -9.94 4.25
CA SER A 18 4.82 -10.88 5.17
C SER A 18 3.33 -11.08 4.92
N PHE A 19 2.64 -10.07 4.39
CA PHE A 19 1.23 -10.15 4.05
C PHE A 19 0.87 -9.27 2.86
N VAL A 20 -0.33 -9.50 2.35
CA VAL A 20 -0.94 -8.75 1.24
C VAL A 20 -2.33 -8.32 1.67
N ASP A 21 -2.62 -7.04 1.48
CA ASP A 21 -3.93 -6.46 1.75
C ASP A 21 -4.65 -6.07 0.46
N ILE A 22 -5.97 -6.27 0.46
CA ILE A 22 -6.87 -5.67 -0.53
C ILE A 22 -7.25 -4.29 -0.01
N VAL A 23 -6.71 -3.26 -0.63
CA VAL A 23 -7.01 -1.84 -0.29
C VAL A 23 -8.40 -1.45 -0.74
N GLY A 24 -8.84 -1.99 -1.89
CA GLY A 24 -10.16 -1.72 -2.42
C GLY A 24 -10.43 -2.43 -3.74
N SER A 25 -11.68 -2.34 -4.19
CA SER A 25 -12.12 -2.86 -5.49
C SER A 25 -13.09 -1.88 -6.15
N CYS A 26 -13.13 -1.89 -7.48
CA CYS A 26 -14.01 -1.04 -8.27
C CYS A 26 -14.99 -1.84 -9.14
N CYS A 27 -16.03 -1.15 -9.62
CA CYS A 27 -17.15 -1.76 -10.35
C CYS A 27 -16.78 -2.38 -11.70
N ASN A 28 -15.57 -2.12 -12.21
CA ASN A 28 -15.04 -2.71 -13.43
C ASN A 28 -14.12 -3.92 -13.17
N GLY A 29 -14.11 -4.45 -11.95
CA GLY A 29 -13.40 -5.66 -11.58
C GLY A 29 -11.93 -5.46 -11.23
N VAL A 30 -11.41 -4.23 -11.25
CA VAL A 30 -10.05 -3.94 -10.80
C VAL A 30 -9.99 -3.96 -9.28
N ILE A 31 -8.97 -4.64 -8.76
CA ILE A 31 -8.63 -4.77 -7.35
C ILE A 31 -7.28 -4.07 -7.12
N CYS A 32 -7.20 -3.26 -6.06
CA CYS A 32 -5.95 -2.66 -5.61
C CYS A 32 -5.37 -3.50 -4.48
N LEU A 33 -4.17 -4.04 -4.70
CA LEU A 33 -3.40 -4.83 -3.75
C LEU A 33 -2.22 -4.03 -3.22
N ARG A 34 -1.88 -4.25 -1.95
CA ARG A 34 -0.71 -3.67 -1.27
C ARG A 34 0.04 -4.78 -0.54
N ASP A 35 1.36 -4.80 -0.63
CA ASP A 35 2.18 -5.66 0.21
C ASP A 35 2.59 -4.97 1.54
N GLY A 36 2.85 -5.73 2.60
CA GLY A 36 3.22 -5.15 3.88
C GLY A 36 3.95 -6.11 4.81
N TYR A 37 4.77 -5.55 5.70
CA TYR A 37 5.45 -6.32 6.74
C TYR A 37 4.61 -6.44 7.99
N SER A 38 4.55 -7.64 8.56
CA SER A 38 3.87 -7.88 9.82
C SER A 38 4.55 -7.08 10.94
N PHE A 39 3.78 -6.64 11.93
CA PHE A 39 4.33 -5.88 13.07
C PHE A 39 5.48 -6.61 13.78
N GLU A 40 5.46 -7.95 13.77
CA GLU A 40 6.53 -8.78 14.35
C GLU A 40 7.82 -8.72 13.54
N ASP A 41 7.73 -8.72 12.20
CA ASP A 41 8.89 -8.53 11.32
C ASP A 41 9.44 -7.09 11.39
N LEU A 42 8.56 -6.11 11.59
CA LEU A 42 8.91 -4.69 11.74
C LEU A 42 9.77 -4.42 12.99
N LEU A 43 9.64 -5.21 14.06
CA LEU A 43 10.41 -5.02 15.29
C LEU A 43 11.90 -5.41 15.16
N GLY A 44 12.29 -6.16 14.12
CA GLY A 44 13.67 -6.60 13.91
C GLY A 44 14.53 -5.69 13.05
N LEU A 45 13.95 -4.73 12.33
CA LEU A 45 14.61 -3.99 11.24
C LEU A 45 14.19 -2.50 11.18
N TRP A 46 14.29 -1.76 12.29
CA TRP A 46 13.72 -0.40 12.39
C TRP A 46 14.18 0.58 11.28
N ASP A 47 15.42 0.47 10.81
CA ASP A 47 15.95 1.27 9.69
C ASP A 47 15.29 0.92 8.34
N ASP A 48 14.98 -0.36 8.11
CA ASP A 48 14.31 -0.79 6.88
C ASP A 48 12.82 -0.41 6.92
N VAL A 49 12.19 -0.42 8.09
CA VAL A 49 10.78 -0.01 8.28
C VAL A 49 10.56 1.46 7.96
N TYR A 50 11.47 2.32 8.41
CA TYR A 50 11.32 3.76 8.19
C TYR A 50 11.35 4.14 6.71
N ASN A 51 12.13 3.41 5.93
CA ASN A 51 12.32 3.63 4.50
C ASN A 51 11.47 2.68 3.64
N TYR A 52 10.61 1.87 4.27
CA TYR A 52 9.79 0.92 3.54
C TYR A 52 8.59 1.63 2.91
N GLU A 53 8.46 1.47 1.61
CA GLU A 53 7.28 1.88 0.86
C GLU A 53 6.68 0.64 0.19
N SER A 54 5.38 0.43 0.39
CA SER A 54 4.70 -0.74 -0.16
C SER A 54 4.64 -0.72 -1.68
N ASN A 55 4.83 -1.90 -2.28
CA ASN A 55 4.42 -2.11 -3.66
C ASN A 55 2.89 -2.10 -3.71
N ILE A 56 2.37 -1.30 -4.65
CA ILE A 56 0.94 -1.23 -4.93
C ILE A 56 0.70 -1.75 -6.34
N VAL A 57 -0.25 -2.66 -6.46
CA VAL A 57 -0.59 -3.31 -7.72
C VAL A 57 -2.07 -3.16 -8.01
N LEU A 58 -2.39 -2.67 -9.19
CA LEU A 58 -3.74 -2.75 -9.75
C LEU A 58 -3.83 -4.05 -10.55
N TRP A 59 -4.77 -4.90 -10.16
CA TRP A 59 -4.95 -6.22 -10.75
C TRP A 59 -6.39 -6.41 -11.21
N ASN A 60 -6.56 -6.80 -12.47
CA ASN A 60 -7.83 -7.30 -12.97
C ASN A 60 -7.78 -8.84 -13.06
N PRO A 61 -8.45 -9.56 -12.15
CA PRO A 61 -8.46 -11.02 -12.12
C PRO A 61 -9.13 -11.66 -13.34
N THR A 62 -9.98 -10.91 -14.05
CA THR A 62 -10.72 -11.41 -15.21
C THR A 62 -9.91 -11.32 -16.49
N THR A 63 -9.11 -10.26 -16.64
CA THR A 63 -8.26 -10.05 -17.82
C THR A 63 -6.81 -10.49 -17.57
N SER A 64 -6.46 -10.85 -16.33
CA SER A 64 -5.10 -11.09 -15.86
C SER A 64 -4.16 -9.90 -16.05
N GLU A 65 -4.70 -8.70 -16.32
CA GLU A 65 -3.91 -7.48 -16.44
C GLU A 65 -3.43 -7.03 -15.07
N ILE A 66 -2.15 -6.69 -15.01
CA ILE A 66 -1.48 -6.25 -13.80
C ILE A 66 -0.70 -4.99 -14.10
N LYS A 67 -0.86 -3.97 -13.24
CA LYS A 67 -0.10 -2.72 -13.29
C LYS A 67 0.46 -2.41 -11.91
N MET A 68 1.77 -2.47 -11.79
CA MET A 68 2.48 -1.96 -10.62
C MET A 68 2.51 -0.42 -10.67
N LEU A 69 2.18 0.22 -9.56
CA LEU A 69 2.33 1.65 -9.41
C LEU A 69 3.78 2.00 -9.06
N PRO A 70 4.29 3.14 -9.55
CA PRO A 70 5.63 3.58 -9.18
C PRO A 70 5.73 3.83 -7.67
N GLN A 71 6.94 3.66 -7.15
CA GLN A 71 7.29 4.13 -5.81
C GLN A 71 7.24 5.67 -5.77
N SER A 72 7.04 6.22 -4.58
CA SER A 72 7.02 7.64 -4.38
C SER A 72 8.38 8.25 -4.68
N ASN A 73 8.37 9.39 -5.38
CA ASN A 73 9.55 10.23 -5.48
C ASN A 73 9.67 11.20 -4.30
N LEU A 74 8.74 11.16 -3.35
CA LEU A 74 8.76 12.00 -2.18
C LEU A 74 9.71 11.41 -1.15
N SER A 75 10.68 12.22 -0.73
CA SER A 75 11.50 11.84 0.42
C SER A 75 10.64 11.83 1.68
N HIS A 76 10.74 10.76 2.46
CA HIS A 76 10.24 10.77 3.83
C HIS A 76 10.93 11.91 4.59
N PRO A 77 10.23 12.57 5.54
CA PRO A 77 10.87 13.48 6.48
C PRO A 77 12.05 12.78 7.19
N PRO A 78 12.95 13.52 7.86
CA PRO A 78 13.97 12.89 8.67
C PRO A 78 13.33 12.03 9.78
N PRO A 79 13.89 10.84 10.08
CA PRO A 79 13.35 9.99 11.13
C PRO A 79 13.32 10.72 12.47
N PRO A 80 12.17 10.76 13.16
CA PRO A 80 12.11 11.24 14.53
C PRO A 80 12.93 10.31 15.45
N PRO A 81 13.35 10.80 16.63
CA PRO A 81 14.19 10.04 17.56
C PRO A 81 13.58 8.71 18.04
N GLU A 82 12.27 8.54 17.93
CA GLU A 82 11.60 7.24 18.08
C GLU A 82 10.58 7.07 16.94
N PRO A 83 10.70 6.05 16.06
CA PRO A 83 9.95 6.03 14.81
C PRO A 83 9.06 4.81 14.70
N PHE A 84 7.75 5.02 14.62
CA PHE A 84 6.95 4.16 13.76
C PHE A 84 6.25 5.02 12.72
N SER A 85 6.43 4.63 11.46
CA SER A 85 5.70 5.14 10.30
C SER A 85 4.55 4.19 10.01
N LEU A 86 3.36 4.73 9.84
CA LEU A 86 2.21 4.02 9.31
C LEU A 86 1.95 4.54 7.91
N GLU A 87 1.99 3.64 6.92
CA GLU A 87 1.50 3.95 5.57
C GLU A 87 0.05 3.47 5.47
N ILE A 88 -0.86 4.42 5.24
CA ILE A 88 -2.25 4.16 4.88
C ILE A 88 -2.37 4.33 3.38
N VAL A 89 -2.94 3.34 2.71
CA VAL A 89 -3.19 3.37 1.28
C VAL A 89 -4.70 3.31 1.05
N GLU A 90 -5.20 4.19 0.19
CA GLU A 90 -6.61 4.23 -0.23
C GLU A 90 -6.72 4.17 -1.75
N PHE A 91 -7.81 3.58 -2.25
CA PHE A 91 -8.04 3.37 -3.68
C PHE A 91 -9.42 3.87 -4.11
N GLY A 92 -9.49 4.58 -5.23
CA GLY A 92 -10.74 5.06 -5.81
C GLY A 92 -10.74 5.09 -7.33
N PHE A 93 -11.95 5.02 -7.91
CA PHE A 93 -12.18 5.21 -9.34
C PHE A 93 -12.89 6.54 -9.57
N ASP A 94 -12.27 7.41 -10.36
CA ASP A 94 -12.86 8.66 -10.84
C ASP A 94 -13.58 8.40 -12.16
N SER A 95 -14.90 8.29 -12.08
CA SER A 95 -15.75 8.06 -13.25
C SER A 95 -15.80 9.25 -14.21
N THR A 96 -15.39 10.45 -13.78
CA THR A 96 -15.37 11.64 -14.64
C THR A 96 -14.19 11.57 -15.61
N THR A 97 -13.03 11.14 -15.12
CA THR A 97 -11.81 10.99 -15.93
C THR A 97 -11.59 9.56 -16.43
N CYS A 98 -12.43 8.61 -16.01
CA CYS A 98 -12.23 7.17 -16.22
C CYS A 98 -10.85 6.70 -15.77
N ASP A 99 -10.40 7.19 -14.62
CA ASP A 99 -9.06 6.90 -14.11
C ASP A 99 -9.11 6.38 -12.67
N TYR A 100 -8.10 5.62 -12.30
CA TYR A 100 -7.93 5.20 -10.91
C TYR A 100 -7.05 6.20 -10.18
N LYS A 101 -7.33 6.37 -8.90
CA LYS A 101 -6.55 7.23 -8.02
C LYS A 101 -6.14 6.40 -6.82
N VAL A 102 -4.86 6.45 -6.50
CA VAL A 102 -4.34 5.88 -5.26
C VAL A 102 -3.82 7.01 -4.38
N LEU A 103 -4.22 6.97 -3.11
CA LEU A 103 -3.75 7.90 -2.10
C LEU A 103 -2.85 7.16 -1.12
N ARG A 104 -1.61 7.62 -0.99
CA ARG A 104 -0.70 7.20 0.10
C ARG A 104 -0.67 8.28 1.18
N ILE A 105 -0.86 7.89 2.42
CA ILE A 105 -0.74 8.75 3.61
C ILE A 105 0.31 8.15 4.52
N PHE A 106 1.36 8.90 4.80
CA PHE A 106 2.35 8.54 5.81
C PHE A 106 2.02 9.25 7.12
N GLU A 107 1.87 8.50 8.21
CA GLU A 107 1.74 9.02 9.56
C GLU A 107 2.97 8.66 10.38
N TYR A 108 3.56 9.65 11.05
CA TYR A 108 4.70 9.48 11.94
C TYR A 108 4.26 9.71 13.38
N LEU A 109 4.55 8.75 14.27
CA LEU A 109 4.10 8.79 15.65
C LEU A 109 5.29 8.73 16.61
N THR A 110 5.25 9.59 17.63
CA THR A 110 6.25 9.67 18.71
C THR A 110 5.67 9.16 20.02
N HIS A 111 6.49 8.48 20.83
CA HIS A 111 6.09 7.80 22.07
C HIS A 111 5.57 8.74 23.18
N ASP A 112 5.90 10.03 23.11
CA ASP A 112 5.59 11.02 24.15
C ASP A 112 4.12 11.49 24.22
N ASN A 113 3.17 10.82 23.54
CA ASN A 113 1.75 11.21 23.48
C ASN A 113 1.48 12.65 22.96
N GLN A 114 2.52 13.43 22.63
CA GLN A 114 2.41 14.64 21.85
C GLN A 114 2.35 14.22 20.38
N ARG A 115 1.13 14.20 19.82
CA ARG A 115 0.90 13.92 18.39
C ARG A 115 1.56 15.00 17.54
N ALA A 116 2.85 14.83 17.23
CA ALA A 116 3.45 15.48 16.08
C ALA A 116 3.19 14.59 14.87
N SER A 117 1.96 14.61 14.35
CA SER A 117 1.64 13.90 13.11
C SER A 117 2.05 14.77 11.92
N SER A 118 3.09 14.33 11.20
CA SER A 118 3.32 14.80 9.84
C SER A 118 2.53 13.90 8.90
N HIS A 119 1.66 14.49 8.09
CA HIS A 119 0.90 13.77 7.07
C HIS A 119 1.43 14.16 5.70
N GLN A 120 1.84 13.16 4.93
CA GLN A 120 2.22 13.35 3.54
C GLN A 120 1.22 12.62 2.67
N LEU A 121 0.48 13.38 1.86
CA LEU A 121 -0.51 12.88 0.92
C LEU A 121 0.11 12.83 -0.47
N GLN A 122 0.03 11.68 -1.12
CA GLN A 122 0.41 11.53 -2.52
C GLN A 122 -0.72 10.90 -3.31
N LEU A 123 -1.15 11.60 -4.35
CA LEU A 123 -2.03 11.07 -5.37
C LEU A 123 -1.18 10.50 -6.52
N ILE A 124 -1.42 9.25 -6.89
CA ILE A 124 -0.77 8.54 -8.00
C ILE A 124 -1.80 8.28 -9.09
#